data_AF-A0A178M5U5-F1
#
_entry.id   AF-A0A178M5U5-F1
#
_cell.length_a   1.000
_cell.length_b   1.000
_cell.length_c   1.000
_cell.angle_alpha   90.00
_cell.angle_beta   90.00
_cell.angle_gamma   90.00
#
_symmetry.space_group_name_H-M   'P 1'
#
loop_
_entity.id
_entity.type
_entity.pdbx_description
1 polymer ?
#
loop_
_entity_poly.entity_id
_entity_poly.type
_entity_poly.pdbx_seq_one_letter_code
_entity_poly.pdbx_strand_id
1 'polypeptide(L)'
;MIWQQSSFLPNVCQLHRHWFLFIALIVWVAGSVACGTSVARPATILFERSGGLAGLDDRLTIDLTTGTAQLQRRKEVLTTTLSAEQRSRLATLIAALDLANLAATPASPHQCCDFLSYRIQIDAITIQTTDADLPASLQPLVTELNAIITGLHTR
;
A
#
# COMPACT_ATOMS: atom_id res chain seq x y z
N MET A 1 12.91 -25.09 69.74
CA MET A 1 11.61 -24.39 69.77
C MET A 1 10.60 -25.28 69.07
N ILE A 2 9.44 -25.49 69.68
CA ILE A 2 8.60 -26.68 69.56
C ILE A 2 7.46 -26.46 68.54
N TRP A 3 6.93 -27.57 67.99
CA TRP A 3 5.62 -27.80 67.34
C TRP A 3 5.56 -27.57 65.81
N GLN A 4 4.82 -28.31 64.97
CA GLN A 4 4.09 -29.59 65.00
C GLN A 4 3.29 -29.71 63.69
N GLN A 5 3.08 -30.93 63.18
CA GLN A 5 2.02 -31.37 62.23
C GLN A 5 2.05 -30.76 60.81
N SER A 6 1.65 -31.43 59.74
CA SER A 6 0.72 -32.55 59.60
C SER A 6 0.92 -33.22 58.25
N SER A 7 1.00 -34.54 58.29
CA SER A 7 0.74 -35.46 57.21
C SER A 7 -0.67 -35.28 56.64
N PHE A 8 -0.77 -35.04 55.33
CA PHE A 8 -1.98 -35.29 54.54
C PHE A 8 -1.57 -36.12 53.29
N LEU A 9 -1.66 -37.43 53.44
CA LEU A 9 -2.13 -38.32 52.36
C LEU A 9 -3.66 -38.38 52.51
N PRO A 10 -4.48 -38.59 51.46
CA PRO A 10 -4.21 -39.54 50.38
C PRO A 10 -4.66 -39.06 48.98
N ASN A 11 -4.02 -39.59 47.93
CA ASN A 11 -4.75 -40.42 46.99
C ASN A 11 -3.78 -41.01 45.96
N VAL A 12 -3.76 -42.33 46.00
CA VAL A 12 -3.10 -43.21 45.05
C VAL A 12 -3.80 -43.06 43.71
N CYS A 13 -3.10 -42.56 42.70
CA CYS A 13 -3.31 -42.98 41.32
C CYS A 13 -1.93 -43.07 40.68
N GLN A 14 -1.39 -44.28 40.77
CA GLN A 14 -0.32 -44.73 39.90
C GLN A 14 -0.68 -44.41 38.45
N LEU A 15 0.29 -43.96 37.66
CA LEU A 15 1.06 -44.87 36.82
C LEU A 15 1.82 -44.05 35.76
N HIS A 16 3.07 -44.46 35.55
CA HIS A 16 3.92 -44.16 34.39
C HIS A 16 4.70 -42.83 34.38
N ARG A 17 5.86 -42.82 35.08
CA ARG A 17 6.98 -41.90 34.77
C ARG A 17 8.33 -42.43 35.26
N HIS A 18 9.08 -43.09 34.39
CA HIS A 18 10.53 -43.32 34.50
C HIS A 18 11.10 -42.89 33.14
N TRP A 19 11.57 -41.65 32.90
CA TRP A 19 12.69 -40.93 33.49
C TRP A 19 13.86 -41.84 33.84
N PHE A 20 14.80 -42.05 32.90
CA PHE A 20 16.24 -41.89 33.12
C PHE A 20 17.03 -42.11 31.80
N LEU A 21 17.63 -41.01 31.32
CA LEU A 21 18.89 -40.89 30.58
C LEU A 21 19.09 -41.65 29.25
N PHE A 22 19.09 -40.92 28.13
CA PHE A 22 20.22 -40.94 27.19
C PHE A 22 20.28 -39.61 26.41
N ILE A 23 21.45 -39.00 26.43
CA ILE A 23 21.82 -37.70 25.89
C ILE A 23 22.00 -37.80 24.36
N ALA A 24 21.33 -36.95 23.58
CA ALA A 24 21.81 -36.52 22.25
C ALA A 24 21.04 -35.27 21.76
N LEU A 25 21.71 -34.13 21.85
CA LEU A 25 21.85 -33.09 20.83
C LEU A 25 20.81 -33.11 19.68
N ILE A 26 20.00 -32.05 19.58
CA ILE A 26 19.65 -31.32 18.33
C ILE A 26 18.83 -30.10 18.79
N VAL A 27 19.52 -28.97 18.94
CA VAL A 27 18.91 -27.64 18.96
C VAL A 27 18.62 -27.31 17.50
N TRP A 28 17.35 -27.26 17.10
CA TRP A 28 16.91 -26.53 15.91
C TRP A 28 15.92 -25.45 16.35
N VAL A 29 16.46 -24.40 16.94
CA VAL A 29 15.77 -23.11 16.97
C VAL A 29 16.01 -22.49 15.59
N ALA A 30 15.23 -22.88 14.59
CA ALA A 30 15.07 -22.10 13.37
C ALA A 30 14.06 -20.97 13.66
N GLY A 31 14.44 -20.07 14.57
CA GLY A 31 13.75 -18.80 14.76
C GLY A 31 14.14 -17.89 13.61
N SER A 32 13.50 -18.05 12.45
CA SER A 32 13.55 -17.03 11.41
C SER A 32 12.81 -15.81 11.94
N VAL A 33 13.56 -14.91 12.58
CA VAL A 33 13.13 -13.54 12.85
C VAL A 33 13.00 -12.88 11.49
N ALA A 34 11.83 -13.02 10.87
CA ALA A 34 11.44 -12.21 9.73
C ALA A 34 11.30 -10.79 10.27
N CYS A 35 12.39 -10.02 10.20
CA CYS A 35 12.33 -8.58 10.31
C CYS A 35 11.54 -8.11 9.08
N GLY A 36 10.21 -8.13 9.21
CA GLY A 36 9.30 -7.60 8.21
C GLY A 36 9.51 -6.09 8.22
N THR A 37 10.39 -5.60 7.36
CA THR A 37 10.38 -4.19 6.98
C THR A 37 8.99 -3.94 6.40
N SER A 38 8.10 -3.34 7.18
CA SER A 38 6.84 -2.84 6.64
C SER A 38 7.22 -1.78 5.63
N VAL A 39 7.21 -2.13 4.35
CA VAL A 39 7.31 -1.17 3.27
C VAL A 39 6.19 -0.17 3.55
N ALA A 40 6.57 1.08 3.85
CA ALA A 40 5.61 2.14 4.10
C ALA A 40 4.67 2.18 2.90
N ARG A 41 3.41 1.84 3.13
CA ARG A 41 2.42 1.86 2.07
C ARG A 41 2.06 3.31 1.79
N PRO A 42 1.94 3.70 0.52
CA PRO A 42 1.48 5.03 0.19
C PRO A 42 0.12 5.26 0.84
N ALA A 43 -0.02 6.40 1.53
CA ALA A 43 -1.24 6.73 2.24
C ALA A 43 -2.18 7.53 1.33
N THR A 44 -1.63 8.46 0.55
CA THR A 44 -2.40 9.42 -0.23
C THR A 44 -1.89 9.52 -1.66
N ILE A 45 -2.81 9.51 -2.62
CA ILE A 45 -2.56 9.81 -4.02
C ILE A 45 -3.36 11.04 -4.40
N LEU A 46 -2.70 12.05 -4.96
CA LEU A 46 -3.35 13.15 -5.68
C LEU A 46 -2.98 13.03 -7.16
N PHE A 47 -3.97 12.87 -8.01
CA PHE A 47 -3.81 12.78 -9.45
C PHE A 47 -4.57 13.91 -10.11
N GLU A 48 -3.85 14.72 -10.88
CA GLU A 48 -4.43 15.78 -11.69
C GLU A 48 -4.12 15.54 -13.14
N ARG A 49 -5.13 15.76 -13.97
CA ARG A 49 -5.04 15.66 -15.42
C ARG A 49 -5.72 16.88 -16.03
N SER A 50 -4.96 17.62 -16.82
CA SER A 50 -5.45 18.81 -17.50
C SER A 50 -5.00 18.89 -18.96
N GLY A 51 -5.70 19.71 -19.74
CA GLY A 51 -5.37 19.96 -21.14
C GLY A 51 -6.07 18.99 -22.10
N GLY A 52 -5.45 18.78 -23.26
CA GLY A 52 -6.04 18.08 -24.39
C GLY A 52 -7.18 18.85 -25.05
N LEU A 53 -7.54 18.42 -26.27
CA LEU A 53 -8.58 19.05 -27.09
C LEU A 53 -9.95 19.12 -26.41
N ALA A 54 -10.19 18.24 -25.44
CA ALA A 54 -11.42 18.17 -24.67
C ALA A 54 -11.49 19.18 -23.50
N GLY A 55 -10.39 19.87 -23.18
CA GLY A 55 -10.30 20.78 -22.05
C GLY A 55 -10.59 20.07 -20.72
N LEU A 56 -9.88 18.96 -20.49
CA LEU A 56 -9.98 18.21 -19.24
C LEU A 56 -9.40 19.03 -18.09
N ASP A 57 -10.01 18.88 -16.92
CA ASP A 57 -9.59 19.47 -15.65
C ASP A 57 -10.12 18.57 -14.53
N ASP A 58 -9.42 17.45 -14.37
CA ASP A 58 -9.75 16.41 -13.41
C ASP A 58 -8.76 16.44 -12.25
N ARG A 59 -9.30 16.35 -11.03
CA ARG A 59 -8.53 16.23 -9.79
C ARG A 59 -9.07 15.08 -8.96
N LEU A 60 -8.35 13.97 -8.94
CA LEU A 60 -8.66 12.78 -8.17
C LEU A 60 -7.78 12.71 -6.92
N THR A 61 -8.40 12.69 -5.74
CA THR A 61 -7.72 12.45 -4.47
C THR A 61 -8.14 11.08 -3.94
N ILE A 62 -7.17 10.25 -3.58
CA ILE A 62 -7.39 8.90 -3.03
C ILE A 62 -6.64 8.79 -1.72
N ASP A 63 -7.34 8.39 -0.67
CA ASP A 63 -6.74 7.87 0.55
C ASP A 63 -6.76 6.33 0.46
N LEU A 64 -5.59 5.70 0.39
CA LEU A 64 -5.46 4.24 0.28
C LEU A 64 -5.71 3.52 1.61
N THR A 65 -5.62 4.23 2.74
CA THR A 65 -5.87 3.71 4.08
C THR A 65 -7.36 3.53 4.30
N THR A 66 -8.14 4.59 4.06
CA THR A 66 -9.61 4.57 4.21
C THR A 66 -10.31 4.03 2.96
N GLY A 67 -9.66 4.15 1.80
CA GLY A 67 -10.23 3.84 0.50
C GLY A 67 -11.12 4.94 -0.08
N THR A 68 -11.22 6.09 0.58
CA THR A 68 -12.00 7.21 0.06
C THR A 68 -11.34 7.77 -1.19
N ALA A 69 -12.12 7.90 -2.26
CA ALA A 69 -11.71 8.55 -3.49
C ALA A 69 -12.67 9.70 -3.82
N GLN A 70 -12.12 10.87 -4.09
CA GLN A 70 -12.86 12.06 -4.45
C GLN A 70 -12.35 12.57 -5.80
N LEU A 71 -13.24 12.65 -6.78
CA LEU A 71 -12.98 13.26 -8.07
C LEU A 71 -13.66 14.62 -8.12
N GLN A 72 -12.86 15.67 -8.31
CA GLN A 72 -13.33 17.00 -8.64
C GLN A 72 -13.13 17.21 -10.13
N ARG A 73 -14.20 17.61 -10.82
CA ARG A 73 -14.19 17.99 -12.23
C ARG A 73 -14.94 19.31 -12.36
N ARG A 74 -14.23 20.39 -12.67
CA ARG A 74 -14.80 21.76 -12.71
C ARG A 74 -15.56 22.09 -11.41
N LYS A 75 -16.90 22.11 -11.44
CA LYS A 75 -17.78 22.40 -10.29
C LYS A 75 -18.41 21.14 -9.68
N GLU A 76 -18.22 19.97 -10.30
CA GLU A 76 -18.77 18.72 -9.83
C GLU A 76 -17.75 18.00 -8.93
N VAL A 77 -18.25 17.43 -7.83
CA VAL A 77 -17.45 16.63 -6.90
C VAL A 77 -18.15 15.30 -6.70
N LEU A 78 -17.50 14.23 -7.14
CA LEU A 78 -17.95 12.85 -6.98
C LEU A 78 -17.10 12.20 -5.90
N THR A 79 -17.74 11.53 -4.95
CA THR A 79 -17.04 10.80 -3.88
C THR A 79 -17.46 9.35 -3.90
N THR A 80 -16.50 8.44 -3.77
CA THR A 80 -16.75 7.01 -3.68
C THR A 80 -15.78 6.35 -2.73
N THR A 81 -16.01 5.07 -2.47
CA THR A 81 -15.07 4.20 -1.77
C THR A 81 -14.53 3.16 -2.73
N LEU A 82 -13.22 3.07 -2.84
CA LEU A 82 -12.52 2.07 -3.65
C LEU A 82 -12.62 0.68 -3.01
N SER A 83 -12.74 -0.35 -3.85
CA SER A 83 -12.74 -1.73 -3.37
C SER A 83 -11.37 -2.12 -2.79
N ALA A 84 -11.32 -3.22 -2.03
CA ALA A 84 -10.05 -3.73 -1.50
C ALA A 84 -9.09 -4.13 -2.63
N GLU A 85 -9.61 -4.68 -3.72
CA GLU A 85 -8.88 -5.09 -4.91
C GLU A 85 -8.28 -3.87 -5.63
N GLN A 86 -9.05 -2.79 -5.81
CA GLN A 86 -8.56 -1.54 -6.41
C GLN A 86 -7.42 -0.95 -5.59
N ARG A 87 -7.57 -0.88 -4.27
CA ARG A 87 -6.53 -0.37 -3.36
C ARG A 87 -5.27 -1.22 -3.40
N SER A 88 -5.42 -2.56 -3.38
CA SER A 88 -4.29 -3.48 -3.48
C SER A 88 -3.56 -3.34 -4.82
N ARG A 89 -4.31 -3.13 -5.91
CA ARG A 89 -3.73 -2.92 -7.25
C ARG A 89 -2.94 -1.62 -7.31
N LEU A 90 -3.50 -0.51 -6.84
CA LEU A 90 -2.78 0.77 -6.76
C LEU A 90 -1.52 0.66 -5.91
N ALA A 91 -1.60 0.05 -4.73
CA ALA A 91 -0.45 -0.15 -3.86
C ALA A 91 0.65 -0.98 -4.52
N THR A 92 0.28 -2.02 -5.28
CA THR A 92 1.23 -2.87 -6.03
C THR A 92 1.90 -2.10 -7.15
N LEU A 93 1.11 -1.32 -7.92
CA LEU A 93 1.64 -0.49 -9.00
C LEU A 93 2.63 0.55 -8.46
N ILE A 94 2.29 1.23 -7.36
CA ILE A 94 3.17 2.21 -6.73
C ILE A 94 4.44 1.57 -6.19
N ALA A 95 4.34 0.40 -5.55
CA ALA A 95 5.51 -0.31 -5.00
C ALA A 95 6.51 -0.76 -6.09
N ALA A 96 6.07 -0.89 -7.34
CA ALA A 96 6.92 -1.21 -8.48
C ALA A 96 7.62 0.01 -9.08
N LEU A 97 7.27 1.24 -8.68
CA LEU A 97 7.86 2.47 -9.20
C LEU A 97 9.14 2.84 -8.46
N ASP A 98 10.13 3.30 -9.22
CA ASP A 98 11.26 4.06 -8.68
C ASP A 98 10.85 5.53 -8.52
N LEU A 99 10.11 5.82 -7.45
CA LEU A 99 9.56 7.16 -7.19
C LEU A 99 10.65 8.23 -7.05
N ALA A 100 11.83 7.86 -6.55
CA ALA A 100 12.94 8.80 -6.39
C ALA A 100 13.48 9.26 -7.75
N ASN A 101 13.70 8.33 -8.67
CA ASN A 101 14.15 8.65 -10.03
C ASN A 101 13.08 9.41 -10.82
N LEU A 102 11.81 9.01 -10.69
CA LEU A 102 10.70 9.70 -11.38
C LEU A 102 10.54 11.14 -10.90
N ALA A 103 10.72 11.42 -9.61
CA ALA A 103 10.64 12.78 -9.08
C ALA A 103 11.84 13.66 -9.45
N ALA A 104 13.01 13.04 -9.67
CA ALA A 104 14.20 13.73 -10.16
C ALA A 104 14.15 14.02 -11.67
N THR A 105 13.21 13.40 -12.40
CA THR A 105 13.05 13.60 -13.83
C THR A 105 12.47 15.01 -14.08
N PRO A 106 13.15 15.86 -14.88
CA PRO A 106 12.66 17.20 -15.15
C PRO A 106 11.32 17.15 -15.88
N ALA A 107 10.42 18.07 -15.53
CA ALA A 107 9.15 18.22 -16.24
C ALA A 107 9.40 18.45 -17.73
N SER A 108 8.55 17.87 -18.57
CA SER A 108 8.67 18.00 -20.01
C SER A 108 8.73 19.46 -20.43
N PRO A 109 9.68 19.86 -21.30
CA PRO A 109 9.73 21.21 -21.85
C PRO A 109 8.58 21.46 -22.87
N HIS A 110 7.85 20.42 -23.26
CA HIS A 110 6.79 20.50 -24.27
C HIS A 110 5.48 20.99 -23.65
N GLN A 111 5.38 22.30 -23.42
CA GLN A 111 4.13 22.98 -23.02
C GLN A 111 3.34 23.59 -24.20
N CYS A 112 3.87 23.51 -25.42
CA CYS A 112 3.38 24.28 -26.57
C CYS A 112 2.33 23.56 -27.43
N CYS A 113 1.96 22.33 -27.12
CA CYS A 113 0.97 21.55 -27.85
C CYS A 113 -0.16 21.11 -26.92
N ASP A 114 -1.27 20.68 -27.51
CA ASP A 114 -2.48 20.25 -26.81
C ASP A 114 -2.36 18.86 -26.17
N PHE A 115 -1.25 18.67 -25.45
CA PHE A 115 -0.93 17.47 -24.70
C PHE A 115 -1.71 17.43 -23.40
N LEU A 116 -1.96 16.21 -22.93
CA LEU A 116 -2.44 16.02 -21.58
C LEU A 116 -1.28 16.20 -20.61
N SER A 117 -1.46 17.09 -19.65
CA SER A 117 -0.56 17.28 -18.52
C SER A 117 -1.03 16.43 -17.35
N TYR A 118 -0.09 15.73 -16.73
CA TYR A 118 -0.33 14.91 -15.55
C TYR A 118 0.52 15.42 -14.39
N ARG A 119 -0.12 15.60 -13.24
CA ARG A 119 0.55 15.79 -11.96
C ARG A 119 0.11 14.66 -11.02
N ILE A 120 1.07 13.80 -10.68
CA ILE A 120 0.85 12.65 -9.81
C ILE A 120 1.65 12.91 -8.54
N GLN A 121 0.96 13.03 -7.41
CA GLN A 121 1.58 13.13 -6.10
C GLN A 121 1.24 11.86 -5.29
N ILE A 122 2.28 11.19 -4.82
CA ILE A 122 2.20 10.01 -3.95
C ILE A 122 2.87 10.41 -2.65
N ASP A 123 2.07 10.57 -1.60
CA ASP A 123 2.47 11.17 -0.32
C ASP A 123 3.20 12.52 -0.52
N ALA A 124 4.50 12.57 -0.25
CA ALA A 124 5.33 13.76 -0.40
C ALA A 124 5.99 13.87 -1.78
N ILE A 125 5.96 12.81 -2.60
CA ILE A 125 6.66 12.75 -3.88
C ILE A 125 5.73 13.26 -4.97
N THR A 126 6.18 14.26 -5.73
CA THR A 126 5.43 14.82 -6.86
C THR A 126 6.15 14.53 -8.17
N ILE A 127 5.40 14.03 -9.15
CA ILE A 127 5.86 13.72 -10.50
C ILE A 127 5.00 14.53 -11.48
N GLN A 128 5.65 15.18 -12.43
CA GLN A 128 5.00 15.95 -13.48
C GLN A 128 5.45 15.44 -14.85
N THR A 129 4.49 15.14 -15.71
CA THR A 129 4.75 14.60 -17.04
C THR A 129 3.63 14.98 -18.00
N THR A 130 3.87 14.83 -19.29
CA THR A 130 2.85 14.91 -20.34
C THR A 130 2.55 13.51 -20.87
N ASP A 131 1.52 13.35 -21.72
CA ASP A 131 1.29 12.13 -22.49
C ASP A 131 2.38 11.87 -23.54
N ALA A 132 2.99 12.92 -24.08
CA ALA A 132 4.14 12.82 -24.99
C ALA A 132 5.37 12.19 -24.31
N ASP A 133 5.61 12.51 -23.04
CA ASP A 133 6.82 12.11 -22.30
C ASP A 133 6.54 11.14 -21.14
N LEU A 134 5.37 10.48 -21.13
CA LEU A 134 4.96 9.58 -20.05
C LEU A 134 5.89 8.36 -19.95
N PRO A 135 6.67 8.21 -18.86
CA PRO A 135 7.55 7.06 -18.69
C PRO A 135 6.79 5.74 -18.72
N ALA A 136 7.34 4.73 -19.41
CA ALA A 136 6.69 3.42 -19.55
C ALA A 136 6.34 2.76 -18.20
N SER A 137 7.15 3.00 -17.17
CA SER A 137 6.91 2.54 -15.80
C SER A 137 5.67 3.16 -15.16
N LEU A 138 5.31 4.41 -15.51
CA LEU A 138 4.14 5.12 -14.98
C LEU A 138 2.84 4.81 -15.72
N GLN A 139 2.92 4.31 -16.96
CA GLN A 139 1.74 4.03 -17.78
C GLN A 139 0.69 3.14 -17.06
N PRO A 140 1.07 2.02 -16.41
CA PRO A 140 0.09 1.18 -15.71
C PRO A 140 -0.66 1.91 -14.60
N LEU A 141 0.02 2.78 -13.85
CA LEU A 141 -0.60 3.58 -12.78
C LEU A 141 -1.57 4.60 -13.36
N VAL A 142 -1.17 5.34 -14.40
CA VAL A 142 -2.03 6.32 -15.07
C VAL A 142 -3.26 5.65 -15.69
N THR A 143 -3.11 4.47 -16.29
CA THR A 143 -4.23 3.68 -16.82
C THR A 143 -5.22 3.30 -15.71
N GLU A 144 -4.74 2.83 -14.56
CA GLU A 144 -5.61 2.45 -13.45
C GLU A 144 -6.35 3.67 -12.86
N LEU A 145 -5.67 4.80 -12.69
CA LEU A 145 -6.29 6.05 -12.21
C LEU A 145 -7.36 6.55 -13.19
N ASN A 146 -7.10 6.47 -14.50
CA ASN A 146 -8.09 6.82 -15.54
C ASN A 146 -9.29 5.87 -15.54
N ALA A 147 -9.09 4.59 -15.24
CA ALA A 147 -10.18 3.62 -15.12
C ALA A 147 -11.06 3.95 -13.90
N ILE A 148 -10.47 4.34 -12.77
CA ILE A 148 -11.21 4.80 -11.59
C ILE A 148 -12.04 6.05 -11.92
N ILE A 149 -11.45 7.03 -12.60
CA ILE A 149 -12.18 8.24 -13.06
C ILE A 149 -13.35 7.84 -13.95
N THR A 150 -13.15 6.96 -14.93
CA THR A 150 -14.22 6.53 -15.83
C THR A 150 -15.35 5.84 -15.07
N GLY A 151 -15.02 4.94 -14.14
CA GLY A 151 -16.00 4.21 -13.33
C GLY A 151 -16.78 5.09 -12.34
N LEU A 152 -16.23 6.25 -11.97
CA LEU A 152 -16.92 7.27 -11.16
C LEU A 152 -18.02 8.01 -11.92
N HIS A 153 -17.90 8.14 -13.26
CA HIS A 153 -18.90 8.83 -14.08
C HIS A 153 -20.10 7.96 -14.44
N THR A 154 -19.94 6.64 -14.41
CA THR A 154 -20.98 5.70 -14.84
C THR A 154 -21.93 5.26 -13.72
N ARG A 155 -21.90 5.92 -12.55
CA ARG A 155 -22.71 5.58 -11.37
C ARG A 155 -23.81 6.59 -11.09
#